data_AF-A0A914CWQ3-F1
#
_entry.id   AF-A0A914CWQ3-F1
#
_cell.length_a   1.000
_cell.length_b   1.000
_cell.length_c   1.000
_cell.angle_alpha   90.00
_cell.angle_beta   90.00
_cell.angle_gamma   90.00
#
_symmetry.space_group_name_H-M   'P 1'
#
loop_
_entity.id
_entity.type
_entity.pdbx_description
1 polymer ?
#
loop_
_entity_poly.entity_id
_entity_poly.type
_entity_poly.pdbx_seq_one_letter_code
_entity_poly.pdbx_strand_id
1 'polypeptide(L)'
;MFGIEDLDRFTKFPELFMNKIMPEFDFGAATCWYEKMFNRTYLEEPTVEKLNKSYYLSLPHVRFQHEKLKNNGSVDVKKFNCSIGSIYAGK
;
A
#
# COMPACT_ATOMS: atom_id res chain seq x y z
N MET A 1 -2.57 -14.37 -12.45
CA MET A 1 -1.29 -14.85 -11.91
C MET A 1 -0.27 -13.89 -12.47
N PHE A 2 0.55 -13.28 -11.63
CA PHE A 2 1.46 -12.22 -12.07
C PHE A 2 2.89 -12.74 -12.15
N GLY A 3 3.56 -12.40 -13.25
CA GLY A 3 4.98 -12.69 -13.49
C GLY A 3 5.86 -11.45 -13.34
N ILE A 4 7.16 -11.60 -13.59
CA ILE A 4 8.13 -10.51 -13.53
C ILE A 4 7.84 -9.41 -14.54
N GLU A 5 7.25 -9.76 -15.68
CA GLU A 5 6.85 -8.86 -16.76
C GLU A 5 5.77 -7.85 -16.33
N ASP A 6 4.94 -8.22 -15.35
CA ASP A 6 3.88 -7.34 -14.85
C ASP A 6 4.40 -6.33 -13.81
N LEU A 7 5.61 -6.53 -13.25
CA LEU A 7 6.10 -5.71 -12.13
C LEU A 7 6.23 -4.23 -12.50
N ASP A 8 6.62 -3.87 -13.73
CA ASP A 8 6.70 -2.46 -14.14
C ASP A 8 5.35 -1.75 -13.95
N ARG A 9 4.26 -2.42 -14.32
CA ARG A 9 2.90 -1.91 -14.14
C ARG A 9 2.58 -1.70 -12.67
N PHE A 10 2.87 -2.66 -11.80
CA PHE A 10 2.56 -2.58 -10.37
C PHE A 10 3.32 -1.49 -9.64
N THR A 11 4.48 -1.10 -10.16
CA THR A 11 5.32 -0.12 -9.49
C THR A 11 4.85 1.31 -9.65
N LYS A 12 3.88 1.54 -10.53
CA LYS A 12 3.18 2.81 -10.74
C LYS A 12 1.97 2.97 -9.81
N PHE A 13 1.59 1.89 -9.12
CA PHE A 13 0.43 1.86 -8.24
C PHE A 13 0.84 2.06 -6.77
N PRO A 14 0.01 2.74 -5.96
CA PRO A 14 0.28 2.93 -4.54
C PRO A 14 0.05 1.67 -3.69
N GLU A 15 -0.41 0.57 -4.25
CA GLU A 15 -0.62 -0.68 -3.52
C GLU A 15 0.71 -1.34 -3.11
N LEU A 16 0.76 -1.82 -1.87
CA LEU A 16 1.93 -2.53 -1.32
C LEU A 16 1.87 -4.04 -1.54
N PHE A 17 0.68 -4.56 -1.81
CA PHE A 17 0.41 -5.99 -1.88
C PHE A 17 -0.12 -6.35 -3.26
N MET A 18 0.31 -7.51 -3.74
CA MET A 18 -0.11 -8.07 -5.02
C MET A 18 -0.76 -9.42 -4.81
N ASN A 19 -1.80 -9.70 -5.58
CA ASN A 19 -2.53 -10.97 -5.55
C ASN A 19 -2.90 -11.36 -6.99
N LYS A 20 -2.45 -12.48 -7.58
CA LYS A 20 -1.76 -13.67 -7.04
C LYS A 20 -0.35 -13.80 -7.64
N ILE A 21 0.69 -13.67 -6.81
CA ILE A 21 2.06 -14.13 -7.12
C ILE A 21 2.19 -15.54 -6.56
N MET A 22 2.71 -16.46 -7.36
CA MET A 22 2.87 -17.87 -6.99
C MET A 22 4.30 -18.32 -7.37
N PRO A 23 5.11 -18.77 -6.40
CA PRO A 23 6.48 -19.24 -6.64
C PRO A 23 6.61 -20.30 -7.74
N GLU A 24 5.60 -21.15 -7.89
CA GLU A 24 5.57 -22.24 -8.87
C GLU A 24 5.38 -21.74 -10.31
N PHE A 25 4.82 -20.53 -10.46
CA PHE A 25 4.64 -19.89 -11.76
C PHE A 25 5.84 -19.02 -12.12
N ASP A 26 6.22 -18.13 -11.21
CA ASP A 26 7.36 -17.24 -11.40
C ASP A 26 7.92 -16.81 -10.04
N PHE A 27 8.99 -17.48 -9.63
CA PHE A 27 9.73 -17.15 -8.41
C PHE A 27 10.41 -15.78 -8.51
N GLY A 28 10.86 -15.38 -9.70
CA GLY A 28 11.50 -14.09 -9.95
C GLY A 28 10.56 -12.92 -9.66
N ALA A 29 9.28 -13.06 -10.01
CA ALA A 29 8.25 -12.07 -9.67
C ALA A 29 8.15 -11.84 -8.15
N ALA A 30 8.20 -12.92 -7.35
CA ALA A 30 8.15 -12.84 -5.90
C ALA A 30 9.41 -12.18 -5.31
N THR A 31 10.59 -12.61 -5.76
CA THR A 31 11.88 -12.08 -5.27
C THR A 31 12.05 -10.61 -5.63
N CYS A 32 11.81 -10.22 -6.88
CA CYS A 32 11.96 -8.83 -7.32
C CYS A 32 10.97 -7.90 -6.61
N TRP A 33 9.72 -8.35 -6.35
CA TRP A 33 8.78 -7.56 -5.57
C TRP A 33 9.23 -7.38 -4.11
N TYR A 34 9.76 -8.44 -3.50
CA TYR A 34 10.31 -8.38 -2.15
C TYR A 34 11.48 -7.39 -2.05
N GLU A 35 12.46 -7.48 -2.95
CA GLU A 35 13.59 -6.55 -3.02
C GLU A 35 13.13 -5.10 -3.21
N LYS A 36 12.14 -4.87 -4.10
CA LYS A 36 11.61 -3.54 -4.34
C LYS A 36 10.93 -2.96 -3.08
N MET A 37 10.19 -3.77 -2.32
CA MET A 37 9.60 -3.33 -1.06
C MET A 37 10.63 -3.09 0.04
N PHE A 38 11.66 -3.93 0.12
CA PHE A 38 12.77 -3.73 1.02
C PHE A 38 13.47 -2.39 0.74
N ASN A 39 13.78 -2.12 -0.53
CA ASN A 39 14.42 -0.87 -0.95
C ASN A 39 13.55 0.36 -0.64
N ARG A 40 12.23 0.31 -0.88
CA ARG A 40 11.29 1.39 -0.54
C ARG A 40 11.18 1.66 0.96
N THR A 41 11.50 0.67 1.80
CA THR A 41 11.35 0.75 3.26
C THR A 41 12.64 1.19 3.95
N TYR A 42 13.78 0.65 3.52
CA TYR A 42 15.04 0.72 4.26
C TYR A 42 16.13 1.54 3.57
N LEU A 43 16.10 1.70 2.24
CA LEU A 43 17.13 2.47 1.54
C LEU A 43 16.71 3.93 1.44
N GLU A 44 17.58 4.83 1.93
CA GLU A 44 17.45 6.28 1.77
C GLU A 44 18.05 6.79 0.45
N GLU A 45 18.20 5.90 -0.54
CA GLU A 45 18.70 6.20 -1.86
C GLU A 45 17.77 7.22 -2.57
N PRO A 46 18.29 8.32 -3.14
CA PRO A 46 17.49 9.38 -3.76
C PRO A 46 16.70 8.91 -5.00
N THR A 47 16.99 7.72 -5.52
CA THR A 47 16.40 7.14 -6.73
C THR A 47 15.14 6.30 -6.46
N VAL A 48 14.85 5.95 -5.20
CA VAL A 48 13.69 5.12 -4.84
C VAL A 48 12.57 6.00 -4.31
N GLU A 49 11.42 5.99 -4.99
CA GLU A 49 10.24 6.73 -4.56
C GLU A 49 9.76 6.22 -3.19
N LYS A 50 9.96 7.03 -2.16
CA LYS A 50 9.57 6.71 -0.79
C LYS A 50 8.06 6.51 -0.70
N LEU A 51 7.63 5.64 0.21
CA LEU A 51 6.22 5.47 0.51
C LEU A 51 5.60 6.80 0.95
N ASN A 52 4.56 7.23 0.24
CA ASN A 52 3.78 8.40 0.61
C ASN A 52 2.93 8.11 1.86
N LYS A 53 3.52 8.33 3.04
CA LYS A 53 2.88 8.05 4.33
C LYS A 53 1.53 8.76 4.48
N SER A 54 1.38 9.97 3.93
CA SER A 54 0.12 10.72 4.00
C SER A 54 -1.01 9.99 3.28
N TYR A 55 -0.75 9.44 2.10
CA TYR A 55 -1.72 8.60 1.37
C TYR A 55 -2.16 7.41 2.23
N TYR A 56 -1.22 6.61 2.73
CA TYR A 56 -1.56 5.40 3.51
C TYR A 56 -2.27 5.73 4.83
N LEU A 57 -1.89 6.80 5.51
CA LEU A 57 -2.56 7.26 6.73
C LEU A 57 -3.98 7.79 6.47
N SER A 58 -4.27 8.24 5.24
CA SER A 58 -5.60 8.70 4.84
C SER A 58 -6.56 7.56 4.49
N LEU A 59 -6.08 6.32 4.37
CA LEU A 59 -6.89 5.18 4.00
C LEU A 59 -7.99 4.91 5.04
N PRO A 60 -9.25 4.66 4.61
CA PRO A 60 -10.37 4.49 5.52
C PRO A 60 -10.17 3.41 6.58
N HIS A 61 -9.60 2.26 6.22
CA HIS A 61 -9.35 1.18 7.17
C HIS A 61 -8.29 1.54 8.22
N VAL A 62 -7.27 2.33 7.85
CA VAL A 62 -6.25 2.84 8.77
C VAL A 62 -6.86 3.86 9.73
N ARG A 63 -7.64 4.80 9.20
CA ARG A 63 -8.37 5.80 10.01
C ARG A 63 -9.35 5.13 10.97
N PHE A 64 -10.09 4.14 10.50
CA PHE A 64 -11.03 3.37 11.32
C PHE A 64 -10.31 2.67 12.47
N GLN A 65 -9.19 1.99 12.20
CA GLN A 65 -8.42 1.31 13.23
C GLN A 65 -7.84 2.31 14.25
N HIS A 66 -7.35 3.47 13.79
CA HIS A 66 -6.88 4.53 14.70
C HIS A 66 -7.99 5.06 15.61
N GLU A 67 -9.18 5.31 15.07
CA GLU A 67 -10.33 5.78 15.85
C GLU A 67 -10.79 4.71 16.85
N LYS A 68 -10.83 3.45 16.43
CA LYS A 68 -11.15 2.30 17.29
C LYS A 68 -10.19 2.21 18.47
N LEU A 69 -8.89 2.37 18.23
CA LEU A 69 -7.88 2.33 19.28
C LEU A 69 -8.02 3.51 20.25
N LYS A 70 -8.36 4.70 19.77
CA LYS A 70 -8.61 5.89 20.61
C LYS A 70 -9.86 5.75 21.48
N ASN A 71 -10.88 5.06 20.98
CA ASN A 71 -12.19 4.95 21.61
C ASN A 71 -12.38 3.60 22.34
N ASN A 72 -11.30 2.98 22.85
CA ASN A 72 -11.33 1.70 23.56
C ASN A 72 -12.12 0.58 22.85
N GLY A 73 -12.01 0.50 21.52
CA GLY A 73 -12.61 -0.57 20.72
C GLY A 73 -13.93 -0.21 20.03
N SER A 74 -14.48 0.99 20.26
CA SER A 74 -15.77 1.41 19.68
C SER A 74 -15.62 2.47 18.59
N VAL A 75 -16.32 2.31 17.46
CA VAL A 75 -16.43 3.32 16.40
C VAL A 75 -17.87 3.39 15.93
N ASP A 76 -18.41 4.60 15.81
CA ASP A 76 -19.74 4.81 15.24
C ASP A 76 -19.68 4.66 13.72
N VAL A 77 -19.94 3.44 13.25
CA VAL A 77 -19.88 3.08 11.83
C VAL A 77 -20.80 3.96 10.97
N LYS A 78 -21.90 4.47 11.52
CA LYS A 78 -22.85 5.32 10.77
C LYS A 78 -22.30 6.73 10.53
N LYS A 79 -21.41 7.20 11.41
CA LYS A 79 -20.77 8.52 11.31
C LYS A 79 -19.39 8.46 10.65
N PHE A 80 -18.82 7.27 10.52
CA PHE A 80 -17.49 7.12 9.94
C PHE A 80 -17.49 7.40 8.43
N ASN A 81 -16.64 8.34 7.99
CA ASN A 81 -16.49 8.67 6.58
C ASN A 81 -15.51 7.70 5.89
N CYS A 82 -16.06 6.81 5.06
CA CYS A 82 -15.33 5.82 4.25
C CYS A 82 -14.63 6.41 3.00
N SER A 83 -14.78 7.70 2.72
CA SER A 83 -14.09 8.34 1.60
C SER A 83 -12.60 8.46 1.88
N ILE A 84 -11.78 8.18 0.87
CA ILE A 84 -10.36 8.51 0.89
C ILE A 84 -10.26 10.03 1.02
N GLY A 85 -9.44 10.52 1.97
CA GLY A 85 -9.24 11.94 2.16
C GLY A 85 -8.78 12.57 0.84
N SER A 86 -9.49 13.59 0.39
CA SER A 86 -9.26 14.31 -0.87
C SER A 86 -7.93 15.05 -0.86
N ILE A 87 -6.82 14.33 -0.97
CA ILE A 87 -5.50 14.88 -1.27
C ILE A 87 -5.12 14.58 -2.75
N TYR A 88 -5.87 13.69 -3.43
CA TYR A 88 -5.60 13.28 -4.82
C TYR A 88 -6.76 13.50 -5.81
N ALA A 89 -7.80 14.26 -5.42
CA ALA A 89 -8.88 14.65 -6.35
C ALA A 89 -8.56 15.95 -7.11
N GLY A 90 -7.28 16.19 -7.44
CA GLY A 90 -6.85 17.44 -8.07
C GLY A 90 -5.37 17.49 -8.40
N LYS A 91 -4.96 16.75 -9.43
CA LYS A 91 -4.05 17.20 -10.50
C LYS A 91 -3.98 16.15 -11.60
#